data_AF-A0A7X7R1C9-F1
#
_entry.id   AF-A0A7X7R1C9-F1
#
_cell.length_a   1.000
_cell.length_b   1.000
_cell.length_c   1.000
_cell.angle_alpha   90.00
_cell.angle_beta   90.00
_cell.angle_gamma   90.00
#
_symmetry.space_group_name_H-M   'P 1'
#
loop_
_entity.id
_entity.type
_entity.pdbx_description
1 polymer ?
#
loop_
_entity_poly.entity_id
_entity_poly.type
_entity_poly.pdbx_seq_one_letter_code
_entity_poly.pdbx_strand_id
1 'polypeptide(L)'
;MSGEVAGVIFPVPKHLVDRLLVEKRNVFVKYVGRNGLSRLSIKHRVLFYASEASKEIVGEGTIAEIGLLTPREVLQKYGKQVFLNEIELGEYIHLQPNRDSSKKLLVLVLTKIKRYTKPKFFEKPISMSGLYLSKENYRKLLNQN
;
A
#
# COMPACT_ATOMS: atom_id res chain seq x y z
N MET A 1 -10.76 -19.54 -4.77
CA MET A 1 -10.89 -18.86 -3.45
C MET A 1 -12.01 -17.83 -3.53
N SER A 2 -13.22 -18.25 -3.15
CA SER A 2 -14.47 -17.48 -3.15
C SER A 2 -14.69 -16.89 -1.75
N GLY A 3 -14.17 -15.69 -1.51
CA GLY A 3 -14.42 -14.97 -0.27
C GLY A 3 -14.41 -13.48 -0.53
N GLU A 4 -15.32 -12.75 0.11
CA GLU A 4 -15.39 -11.30 0.02
C GLU A 4 -14.05 -10.68 0.41
N VAL A 5 -13.56 -9.76 -0.42
CA VAL A 5 -12.27 -9.09 -0.21
C VAL A 5 -12.40 -8.13 0.96
N ALA A 6 -11.48 -8.22 1.91
CA ALA A 6 -11.37 -7.26 3.02
C ALA A 6 -10.34 -6.18 2.75
N GLY A 7 -9.34 -6.48 1.91
CA GLY A 7 -8.23 -5.59 1.68
C GLY A 7 -7.13 -6.19 0.84
N VAL A 8 -5.98 -5.54 0.88
CA VAL A 8 -4.76 -5.94 0.19
C VAL A 8 -3.55 -5.71 1.09
N ILE A 9 -2.59 -6.61 1.01
CA ILE A 9 -1.28 -6.47 1.64
C ILE A 9 -0.32 -5.94 0.58
N PHE A 10 0.36 -4.82 0.86
CA PHE A 10 1.44 -4.31 0.02
C PHE A 10 2.78 -4.37 0.74
N PRO A 11 3.85 -4.75 0.02
CA PRO A 11 5.20 -4.62 0.55
C PRO A 11 5.59 -3.14 0.56
N VAL A 12 6.18 -2.70 1.65
CA VAL A 12 6.73 -1.34 1.82
C VAL A 12 8.12 -1.45 2.45
N PRO A 13 9.14 -0.77 1.89
CA PRO A 13 10.45 -0.71 2.51
C PRO A 13 10.36 -0.22 3.96
N LYS A 14 11.05 -0.90 4.88
CA LYS A 14 10.96 -0.64 6.33
C LYS A 14 11.14 0.84 6.68
N HIS A 15 12.08 1.53 6.03
CA HIS A 15 12.37 2.94 6.28
C HIS A 15 11.24 3.91 5.84
N LEU A 16 10.27 3.45 5.04
CA LEU A 16 9.11 4.24 4.60
C LEU A 16 7.82 3.94 5.38
N VAL A 17 7.80 2.86 6.17
CA VAL A 17 6.61 2.44 6.93
C VAL A 17 6.15 3.53 7.89
N ASP A 18 7.07 4.16 8.62
CA ASP A 18 6.73 5.16 9.63
C ASP A 18 6.12 6.42 9.00
N ARG A 19 6.42 6.72 7.74
CA ARG A 19 5.77 7.83 7.03
C ARG A 19 4.27 7.62 6.89
N LEU A 20 3.88 6.39 6.55
CA LEU A 20 2.48 6.00 6.43
C LEU A 20 1.83 5.93 7.81
N LEU A 21 2.48 5.26 8.78
CA LEU A 21 1.87 4.88 10.05
C LEU A 21 1.95 5.92 11.16
N VAL A 22 2.92 6.83 11.10
CA VAL A 22 3.24 7.79 12.17
C VAL A 22 3.19 9.23 11.66
N GLU A 23 3.89 9.53 10.55
CA GLU A 23 3.99 10.89 10.00
C GLU A 23 2.74 11.35 9.24
N LYS A 24 1.69 10.52 9.20
CA LYS A 24 0.42 10.80 8.51
C LYS A 24 0.57 11.12 7.01
N ARG A 25 1.61 10.63 6.35
CA ARG A 25 1.72 10.64 4.88
C ARG A 25 0.83 9.54 4.32
N ASN A 26 -0.46 9.79 4.36
CA ASN A 26 -1.54 8.82 4.18
C ASN A 26 -1.90 8.55 2.71
N VAL A 27 -1.17 9.13 1.75
CA VAL A 27 -1.38 8.88 0.33
C VAL A 27 -0.36 7.86 -0.15
N PHE A 28 -0.83 6.63 -0.32
CA PHE A 28 -0.04 5.52 -0.84
C PHE A 28 -0.15 5.48 -2.36
N VAL A 29 1.01 5.35 -3.03
CA VAL A 29 1.08 5.28 -4.50
C VAL A 29 1.91 4.11 -4.99
N LYS A 30 1.51 3.53 -6.13
CA LYS A 30 2.29 2.51 -6.82
C LYS A 30 1.88 2.36 -8.27
N TYR A 31 2.72 1.77 -9.11
CA TYR A 31 2.25 1.25 -10.40
C TYR A 31 1.37 0.02 -10.20
N VAL A 32 0.32 -0.08 -11.01
CA VAL A 32 -0.52 -1.28 -11.10
C VAL A 32 0.10 -2.27 -12.08
N GLY A 33 0.10 -3.55 -11.70
CA GLY A 33 0.40 -4.63 -12.64
C GLY A 33 -0.75 -4.87 -13.61
N ARG A 34 -0.55 -5.73 -14.61
CA ARG A 34 -1.53 -6.08 -15.67
C ARG A 34 -2.89 -6.55 -15.12
N ASN A 35 -2.94 -7.11 -13.92
CA ASN A 35 -4.16 -7.64 -13.31
C ASN A 35 -5.02 -6.58 -12.59
N GLY A 36 -4.62 -5.30 -12.63
CA GLY A 36 -5.46 -4.16 -12.31
C GLY A 36 -5.99 -4.05 -10.87
N LEU A 37 -6.87 -3.04 -10.70
CA LEU A 37 -7.49 -2.60 -9.44
C LEU A 37 -8.81 -3.30 -9.12
N SER A 38 -9.22 -4.30 -9.91
CA SER A 38 -10.62 -4.72 -10.07
C SER A 38 -11.32 -5.22 -8.81
N ARG A 39 -10.60 -5.40 -7.70
CA ARG A 39 -11.12 -5.94 -6.44
C ARG A 39 -10.95 -5.00 -5.24
N LEU A 40 -10.37 -3.81 -5.41
CA LEU A 40 -10.28 -2.80 -4.35
C LEU A 40 -11.51 -1.90 -4.35
N SER A 41 -11.97 -1.55 -3.16
CA SER A 41 -13.10 -0.65 -2.95
C SER A 41 -12.84 0.25 -1.76
N ILE A 42 -13.60 1.34 -1.68
CA ILE A 42 -13.62 2.20 -0.49
C ILE A 42 -13.99 1.34 0.73
N LYS A 43 -13.45 1.67 1.90
CA LYS A 43 -13.55 0.91 3.15
C LYS A 43 -12.74 -0.39 3.22
N HIS A 44 -12.16 -0.88 2.11
CA HIS A 44 -11.18 -1.96 2.18
C HIS A 44 -9.91 -1.50 2.92
N ARG A 45 -9.17 -2.47 3.46
CA ARG A 45 -7.92 -2.23 4.19
C ARG A 45 -6.71 -2.31 3.26
N VAL A 46 -5.73 -1.46 3.50
CA VAL A 46 -4.35 -1.63 3.02
C VAL A 46 -3.50 -2.00 4.21
N LEU A 47 -2.91 -3.18 4.17
CA LEU A 47 -2.01 -3.69 5.19
C LEU A 47 -0.56 -3.54 4.69
N PHE A 48 0.33 -3.05 5.54
CA PHE A 48 1.72 -2.81 5.17
C PHE A 48 2.59 -3.95 5.66
N TYR A 49 3.16 -4.68 4.71
CA TYR A 49 4.18 -5.70 4.95
C TYR A 49 5.55 -5.04 4.85
N ALA A 50 6.32 -5.03 5.95
CA ALA A 50 7.65 -4.43 5.95
C ALA A 50 8.62 -5.33 5.16
N SER A 51 8.93 -4.96 3.91
CA SER A 51 9.82 -5.74 3.04
C SER A 51 11.28 -5.60 3.48
N GLU A 52 12.10 -6.60 3.12
CA GLU A 52 13.54 -6.70 3.48
C GLU A 52 13.79 -6.81 5.00
N ALA A 53 12.74 -7.13 5.76
CA ALA A 53 12.76 -7.34 7.20
C ALA A 53 12.12 -8.70 7.59
N SER A 54 11.63 -8.78 8.82
CA SER A 54 11.10 -9.93 9.59
C SER A 54 9.87 -10.65 9.01
N LYS A 55 9.46 -10.39 7.76
CA LYS A 55 8.23 -10.91 7.15
C LYS A 55 6.96 -10.58 7.94
N GLU A 56 6.84 -9.32 8.37
CA GLU A 56 5.76 -8.90 9.27
C GLU A 56 4.85 -7.84 8.64
N ILE A 57 3.57 -7.90 9.02
CA ILE A 57 2.60 -6.84 8.82
C ILE A 57 2.63 -5.93 10.04
N VAL A 58 2.97 -4.67 9.81
CA VAL A 58 3.31 -3.69 10.86
C VAL A 58 2.19 -2.70 11.15
N GLY A 59 1.19 -2.65 10.27
CA GLY A 59 0.02 -1.79 10.45
C GLY A 59 -0.89 -1.79 9.23
N GLU A 60 -1.91 -0.94 9.28
CA GLU A 60 -2.90 -0.82 8.23
C GLU A 60 -3.51 0.58 8.13
N GLY A 61 -4.20 0.83 7.01
CA GLY A 61 -5.10 1.96 6.80
C GLY A 61 -6.37 1.54 6.06
N THR A 62 -7.42 2.33 6.18
CA THR A 62 -8.68 2.15 5.45
C THR A 62 -8.71 3.05 4.23
N ILE A 63 -9.02 2.49 3.07
CA ILE A 63 -9.15 3.24 1.81
C ILE A 63 -10.34 4.19 1.91
N ALA A 64 -10.07 5.49 1.74
CA ALA A 64 -11.08 6.54 1.64
C ALA A 64 -11.27 7.03 0.20
N GLU A 65 -10.18 7.07 -0.59
CA GLU A 65 -10.22 7.43 -2.01
C GLU A 65 -9.33 6.46 -2.82
N ILE A 66 -9.77 6.15 -4.04
CA ILE A 66 -9.01 5.39 -5.03
C ILE A 66 -8.91 6.25 -6.29
N GLY A 67 -7.71 6.41 -6.82
CA GLY A 67 -7.47 7.18 -8.04
C GLY A 67 -6.42 6.55 -8.94
N LEU A 68 -6.41 7.01 -10.19
CA LEU A 68 -5.37 6.75 -11.18
C LEU A 68 -4.87 8.09 -11.69
N LEU A 69 -3.66 8.47 -11.27
CA LEU A 69 -3.06 9.78 -11.55
C LEU A 69 -1.62 9.60 -12.00
N THR A 70 -1.15 10.45 -12.89
CA THR A 70 0.28 10.58 -13.22
C THR A 70 1.06 11.05 -11.98
N PRO A 71 2.38 10.79 -11.92
CA PRO A 71 3.21 11.28 -10.82
C PRO A 71 3.12 12.80 -10.61
N ARG A 72 3.03 13.57 -11.71
CA ARG A 72 2.86 15.02 -11.63
C ARG A 72 1.54 15.40 -10.96
N GLU A 73 0.43 14.79 -11.37
CA GLU A 73 -0.89 15.01 -10.76
C GLU A 73 -0.92 14.59 -9.28
N VAL A 74 -0.22 13.50 -8.92
CA VAL A 74 -0.06 13.06 -7.53
C VAL A 74 0.61 14.13 -6.68
N LEU A 75 1.75 14.65 -7.13
CA LEU A 75 2.49 15.67 -6.39
C LEU A 75 1.70 16.99 -6.30
N GLN A 76 1.03 17.39 -7.38
CA GLN A 76 0.20 18.60 -7.40
C GLN A 76 -1.00 18.49 -6.44
N LYS A 77 -1.68 17.34 -6.42
CA LYS A 77 -2.90 17.14 -5.61
C LYS A 77 -2.60 16.87 -4.14
N TYR A 78 -1.59 16.07 -3.84
CA TYR A 78 -1.37 15.55 -2.48
C TYR A 78 -0.09 16.06 -1.81
N GLY A 79 0.89 16.52 -2.59
CA GLY A 79 2.14 17.09 -2.10
C GLY A 79 2.81 16.25 -1.00
N LYS A 80 2.99 16.85 0.18
CA LYS A 80 3.65 16.22 1.33
C LYS A 80 2.88 15.06 1.97
N GLN A 81 1.61 14.84 1.61
CA GLN A 81 0.83 13.69 2.09
C GLN A 81 1.22 12.38 1.39
N VAL A 82 1.93 12.45 0.27
CA VAL A 82 2.46 11.28 -0.43
C VAL A 82 3.56 10.64 0.42
N PHE A 83 3.50 9.31 0.58
CA PHE A 83 4.48 8.60 1.42
C PHE A 83 5.91 8.64 0.86
N LEU A 84 6.04 8.69 -0.48
CA LEU A 84 7.27 9.02 -1.19
C LEU A 84 7.40 10.53 -1.31
N ASN A 85 8.59 11.06 -1.04
CA ASN A 85 8.91 12.43 -1.40
C ASN A 85 9.11 12.57 -2.92
N GLU A 86 9.30 13.79 -3.41
CA GLU A 86 9.44 14.07 -4.83
C GLU A 86 10.63 13.35 -5.49
N ILE A 87 11.78 13.32 -4.80
CA ILE A 87 12.99 12.64 -5.28
C ILE A 87 12.76 11.13 -5.36
N GLU A 88 12.26 10.53 -4.28
CA GLU A 88 11.96 9.10 -4.21
C GLU A 88 10.87 8.67 -5.20
N LEU A 89 9.88 9.54 -5.45
CA LEU A 89 8.86 9.28 -6.46
C LEU A 89 9.48 9.33 -7.86
N GLY A 90 10.38 10.28 -8.11
CA GLY A 90 11.21 10.35 -9.32
C GLY A 90 11.98 9.05 -9.54
N GLU A 91 12.75 8.62 -8.55
CA GLU A 91 13.50 7.36 -8.59
C GLU A 91 12.56 6.16 -8.84
N TYR A 92 11.43 6.09 -8.13
CA TYR A 92 10.44 5.02 -8.26
C TYR A 92 9.86 4.89 -9.69
N ILE A 93 9.67 6.01 -10.39
CA ILE A 93 9.22 6.05 -11.79
C ILE A 93 10.26 5.41 -12.71
N HIS A 94 11.55 5.60 -12.44
CA HIS A 94 12.63 5.13 -13.30
C HIS A 94 13.18 3.73 -12.95
N LEU A 95 12.67 3.10 -11.89
CA LEU A 95 13.11 1.75 -11.45
C LEU A 95 12.89 0.64 -12.49
N GLN A 96 12.02 0.82 -13.50
CA GLN A 96 11.81 -0.18 -14.55
C GLN A 96 11.70 0.49 -15.92
N PRO A 97 12.24 -0.10 -17.00
CA PRO A 97 12.24 0.51 -18.34
C PRO A 97 10.84 0.83 -18.88
N ASN A 98 9.84 0.07 -18.43
CA ASN A 98 8.44 0.21 -18.85
C ASN A 98 7.65 1.17 -17.95
N ARG A 99 8.29 1.98 -17.11
CA ARG A 99 7.66 2.99 -16.27
C ARG A 99 8.16 4.36 -16.71
N ASP A 100 7.24 5.28 -16.87
CA ASP A 100 7.52 6.65 -17.26
C ASP A 100 6.54 7.60 -16.54
N SER A 101 6.80 8.90 -16.65
CA SER A 101 6.03 9.95 -16.01
C SER A 101 4.63 10.16 -16.60
N SER A 102 4.32 9.56 -17.76
CA SER A 102 2.98 9.59 -18.36
C SER A 102 2.07 8.48 -17.82
N LYS A 103 2.65 7.41 -17.27
CA LYS A 103 1.88 6.28 -16.75
C LYS A 103 1.25 6.61 -15.40
N LYS A 104 -0.04 6.29 -15.30
CA LYS A 104 -0.82 6.50 -14.07
C LYS A 104 -0.41 5.52 -12.97
N LEU A 105 -0.20 6.08 -11.79
CA LEU A 105 -0.06 5.37 -10.52
C LEU A 105 -1.45 5.10 -9.94
N LEU A 106 -1.62 3.94 -9.31
CA LEU A 106 -2.65 3.78 -8.30
C LEU A 106 -2.36 4.74 -7.16
N VAL A 107 -3.39 5.48 -6.78
CA VAL A 107 -3.41 6.34 -5.60
C VAL A 107 -4.45 5.82 -4.64
N LEU A 108 -4.04 5.57 -3.40
CA LEU A 108 -4.92 5.21 -2.29
C LEU A 108 -4.75 6.25 -1.18
N VAL A 109 -5.81 7.02 -0.94
CA VAL A 109 -5.85 7.92 0.23
C VAL A 109 -6.38 7.12 1.41
N LEU A 110 -5.61 7.06 2.48
CA LEU A 110 -5.88 6.23 3.64
C LEU A 110 -6.37 7.05 4.83
N THR A 111 -7.27 6.44 5.60
CA THR A 111 -7.80 6.96 6.86
C THR A 111 -7.74 5.86 7.92
N LYS A 112 -8.02 6.19 9.18
CA LYS A 112 -8.01 5.22 10.30
C LYS A 112 -6.71 4.41 10.33
N ILE A 113 -5.58 5.10 10.12
CA ILE A 113 -4.26 4.49 10.08
C ILE A 113 -3.92 3.98 11.47
N LYS A 114 -3.43 2.75 11.54
CA LYS A 114 -3.09 2.06 12.78
C LYS A 114 -1.78 1.31 12.62
N ARG A 115 -0.79 1.67 13.44
CA ARG A 115 0.38 0.82 13.70
C ARG A 115 -0.02 -0.29 14.66
N TYR A 116 0.42 -1.51 14.39
CA TYR A 116 0.23 -2.61 15.31
C TYR A 116 1.28 -2.54 16.42
N THR A 117 0.83 -2.65 17.68
CA THR A 117 1.72 -2.72 18.85
C THR A 117 2.61 -3.95 18.79
N LYS A 118 2.05 -5.07 18.33
CA LYS A 118 2.79 -6.29 17.97
C LYS A 118 2.63 -6.53 16.47
N PRO A 119 3.71 -6.46 15.68
CA PRO A 119 3.67 -6.84 14.26
C PRO A 119 3.12 -8.27 14.09
N LYS A 120 2.42 -8.52 12.98
CA LYS A 120 1.79 -9.81 12.69
C LYS A 120 2.64 -10.56 11.68
N PHE A 121 3.17 -11.71 12.06
CA PHE A 121 4.00 -12.52 11.18
C PHE A 121 3.20 -13.03 9.97
N PHE A 122 3.79 -12.88 8.78
CA PHE A 122 3.20 -13.29 7.53
C PHE A 122 4.22 -14.08 6.70
N GLU A 123 4.14 -15.40 6.82
CA GLU A 123 5.13 -16.35 6.27
C GLU A 123 5.37 -16.20 4.76
N LYS A 124 4.31 -15.87 4.00
CA LYS A 124 4.35 -15.86 2.54
C LYS A 124 5.02 -14.58 2.02
N PRO A 125 5.95 -14.68 1.05
CA PRO A 125 6.49 -13.50 0.40
C PRO A 125 5.39 -12.74 -0.34
N ILE A 126 5.42 -11.41 -0.25
CA ILE A 126 4.48 -10.54 -0.96
C ILE A 126 5.18 -9.96 -2.18
N SER A 127 4.65 -10.25 -3.36
CA SER A 127 5.14 -9.62 -4.60
C SER A 127 4.83 -8.12 -4.63
N MET A 128 5.53 -7.37 -5.48
CA MET A 128 5.24 -5.95 -5.71
C MET A 128 3.80 -5.68 -6.15
N SER A 129 3.09 -6.67 -6.72
CA SER A 129 1.68 -6.52 -7.08
C SER A 129 0.74 -6.49 -5.86
N GLY A 130 1.20 -6.96 -4.70
CA GLY A 130 0.43 -7.12 -3.48
C GLY A 130 -0.29 -8.47 -3.39
N LEU A 131 -0.98 -8.70 -2.29
CA LEU A 131 -1.79 -9.90 -2.06
C LEU A 131 -3.17 -9.52 -1.54
N TYR A 132 -4.22 -9.86 -2.29
CA TYR A 132 -5.59 -9.67 -1.82
C TYR A 132 -5.89 -10.55 -0.62
N LEU A 133 -6.58 -9.98 0.36
CA LEU A 133 -6.93 -10.62 1.62
C LEU A 133 -8.45 -10.78 1.69
N SER A 134 -8.92 -12.01 1.94
CA SER A 134 -10.33 -12.27 2.24
C SER A 134 -10.66 -11.83 3.67
N LYS A 135 -11.96 -11.61 3.96
CA LYS A 135 -12.42 -11.34 5.34
C LYS A 135 -11.98 -12.40 6.35
N GLU A 136 -12.00 -13.67 5.95
CA GLU A 136 -11.56 -14.78 6.80
C GLU A 136 -10.07 -14.68 7.13
N ASN A 137 -9.21 -14.52 6.11
CA ASN A 137 -7.77 -14.43 6.31
C ASN A 137 -7.38 -13.17 7.09
N TYR A 138 -8.11 -12.07 6.89
CA TYR A 138 -7.94 -10.85 7.68
C TYR A 138 -8.23 -11.08 9.18
N ARG A 139 -9.33 -11.75 9.52
CA ARG A 139 -9.65 -12.09 10.92
C ARG A 139 -8.59 -13.01 11.52
N LYS A 140 -8.16 -14.05 10.78
CA LYS A 140 -7.10 -14.96 11.23
C LYS A 140 -5.80 -14.20 11.53
N LEU A 141 -5.40 -13.28 10.64
CA LEU A 141 -4.22 -12.45 10.82
C LEU A 141 -4.30 -11.60 12.10
N LEU A 142 -5.43 -10.92 12.34
CA LEU A 142 -5.58 -10.06 13.50
C LEU A 142 -5.56 -10.83 14.84
N ASN A 143 -6.00 -12.08 14.82
CA ASN A 143 -6.05 -12.95 16.00
C ASN A 143 -4.73 -13.68 16.29
N GLN A 144 -3.67 -13.48 15.49
CA GLN A 144 -2.33 -13.96 15.84
C GLN A 144 -1.84 -13.17 17.07
N ASN A 145 -1.40 -13.86 18.12
CA ASN A 145 -0.99 -13.24 19.39
C ASN A 145 0.38 -12.57 19.33
#